data_AF-A0A179D3T8-F1
#
_entry.id   AF-A0A179D3T8-F1
#
_cell.length_a   1.000
_cell.length_b   1.000
_cell.length_c   1.000
_cell.angle_alpha   90.00
_cell.angle_beta   90.00
_cell.angle_gamma   90.00
#
_symmetry.space_group_name_H-M   'P 1'
#
loop_
_entity.id
_entity.type
_entity.pdbx_description
1 polymer ?
#
loop_
_entity_poly.entity_id
_entity_poly.type
_entity_poly.pdbx_seq_one_letter_code
_entity_poly.pdbx_strand_id
1 'polypeptide(L)'
;MKINGFQGFKFPLSENSKFKALEKDFGAFLKDKIKEVDQLQKEAMNNLQDFATGRKQDLVELTLSLSQADLSFKLLMRVRNKVIEAYQEIMRMQI
;
A
#
# COMPACT_ATOMS: atom_id res chain seq x y z
N MET A 1 40.90 -30.21 -38.99
CA MET A 1 40.42 -30.16 -37.60
C MET A 1 41.18 -29.06 -36.86
N LYS A 2 40.53 -27.91 -36.57
CA LYS A 2 41.01 -26.85 -35.68
C LYS A 2 39.78 -26.22 -35.03
N ILE A 3 39.70 -26.34 -33.71
CA ILE A 3 38.68 -25.75 -32.84
C ILE A 3 39.21 -24.40 -32.35
N ASN A 4 38.60 -23.31 -32.80
CA ASN A 4 38.70 -21.95 -32.25
C ASN A 4 37.25 -21.49 -32.08
N GLY A 5 36.72 -21.08 -30.94
CA GLY A 5 37.31 -20.45 -29.77
C GLY A 5 36.34 -19.33 -29.39
N PHE A 6 35.46 -19.61 -28.43
CA PHE A 6 34.43 -18.76 -27.81
C PHE A 6 34.42 -17.27 -28.24
N GLN A 7 33.54 -16.94 -29.20
CA GLN A 7 33.11 -15.56 -29.44
C GLN A 7 31.77 -15.30 -28.75
N GLY A 8 31.81 -14.43 -27.74
CA GLY A 8 30.71 -13.50 -27.46
C GLY A 8 29.58 -14.00 -26.56
N PHE A 9 29.86 -14.34 -25.30
CA PHE A 9 28.84 -14.23 -24.26
C PHE A 9 28.60 -12.73 -23.96
N LYS A 10 27.66 -12.12 -24.69
CA LYS A 10 27.20 -10.76 -24.41
C LYS A 10 26.20 -10.84 -23.26
N PHE A 11 26.65 -10.53 -22.05
CA PHE A 11 25.76 -10.37 -20.89
C PHE A 11 24.69 -9.32 -21.20
N PRO A 12 23.39 -9.66 -21.12
CA PRO A 12 22.33 -8.66 -21.25
C PRO A 12 22.28 -7.82 -19.98
N LEU A 13 22.98 -6.67 -19.98
CA LEU A 13 22.71 -5.61 -19.02
C LEU A 13 21.40 -4.91 -19.40
N SER A 14 20.28 -5.55 -19.08
CA SER A 14 18.97 -4.91 -19.13
C SER A 14 18.08 -5.46 -18.03
N GLU A 15 18.36 -5.07 -16.79
CA GLU A 15 17.49 -5.38 -15.64
C GLU A 15 16.95 -4.14 -14.91
N ASN A 16 17.03 -2.96 -15.54
CA ASN A 16 16.46 -1.72 -14.97
C ASN A 16 14.99 -1.46 -15.35
N SER A 17 14.41 -2.25 -16.26
CA SER A 17 13.02 -2.06 -16.72
C SER A 17 11.97 -2.72 -15.82
N LYS A 18 12.33 -3.75 -15.04
CA LYS A 18 11.41 -4.40 -14.09
C LYS A 18 11.17 -3.57 -12.83
N PHE A 19 12.19 -2.85 -12.34
CA PHE A 19 12.08 -2.02 -11.13
C PHE A 19 11.11 -0.84 -11.31
N LYS A 20 11.11 -0.19 -12.47
CA LYS A 20 10.25 0.98 -12.74
C LYS A 20 8.76 0.62 -12.93
N ALA A 21 8.48 -0.62 -13.34
CA ALA A 21 7.11 -1.12 -13.43
C ALA A 21 6.52 -1.42 -12.04
N LEU A 22 7.33 -2.00 -11.14
CA LEU A 22 6.95 -2.31 -9.76
C LEU A 22 6.71 -1.03 -8.92
N GLU A 23 7.46 0.04 -9.18
CA GLU A 23 7.35 1.31 -8.46
C GLU A 23 6.03 2.06 -8.75
N LYS A 24 5.59 2.04 -10.02
CA LYS A 24 4.26 2.54 -10.40
C LYS A 24 3.13 1.72 -9.76
N ASP A 25 3.36 0.43 -9.54
CA ASP A 25 2.38 -0.53 -9.04
C ASP A 25 2.14 -0.35 -7.52
N PHE A 26 3.21 -0.20 -6.74
CA PHE A 26 3.07 0.02 -5.28
C PHE A 26 2.42 1.36 -4.94
N GLY A 27 2.79 2.44 -5.63
CA GLY A 27 2.18 3.76 -5.40
C GLY A 27 0.68 3.79 -5.74
N ALA A 28 0.29 3.11 -6.82
CA ALA A 28 -1.12 2.93 -7.18
C ALA A 28 -1.86 2.08 -6.15
N PHE A 29 -1.28 0.94 -5.76
CA PHE A 29 -1.82 0.08 -4.70
C PHE A 29 -2.04 0.84 -3.39
N LEU A 30 -1.03 1.59 -2.91
CA LEU A 30 -1.12 2.36 -1.68
C LEU A 30 -2.22 3.44 -1.78
N LYS A 31 -2.31 4.13 -2.92
CA LYS A 31 -3.36 5.13 -3.18
C LYS A 31 -4.76 4.49 -3.11
N ASP A 32 -4.92 3.31 -3.67
CA ASP A 32 -6.21 2.60 -3.63
C ASP A 32 -6.55 2.12 -2.23
N LYS A 33 -5.56 1.65 -1.45
CA LYS A 33 -5.76 1.32 -0.03
C LYS A 33 -6.09 2.53 0.83
N ILE A 34 -5.51 3.69 0.56
CA ILE A 34 -5.89 4.94 1.24
C ILE A 34 -7.36 5.28 0.98
N LYS A 35 -7.82 5.15 -0.28
CA LYS A 35 -9.24 5.38 -0.63
C LYS A 35 -10.16 4.37 0.04
N GLU A 36 -9.75 3.11 0.13
CA GLU A 36 -10.52 2.07 0.82
C GLU A 36 -10.70 2.42 2.31
N VAL A 37 -9.65 2.86 2.99
CA VAL A 37 -9.72 3.31 4.39
C VAL A 37 -10.62 4.55 4.54
N ASP A 38 -10.52 5.52 3.64
CA ASP A 38 -11.38 6.71 3.63
C ASP A 38 -12.87 6.32 3.46
N GLN A 39 -13.15 5.36 2.59
CA GLN A 39 -14.50 4.84 2.40
C GLN A 39 -15.03 4.16 3.66
N LEU A 40 -14.23 3.30 4.31
CA LEU A 40 -14.59 2.65 5.58
C LEU A 40 -14.88 3.67 6.69
N GLN A 41 -14.11 4.76 6.76
CA GLN A 41 -14.35 5.83 7.72
C GLN A 41 -15.69 6.54 7.45
N LYS A 42 -15.98 6.87 6.20
CA LYS A 42 -17.27 7.50 5.82
C LYS A 42 -18.46 6.60 6.11
N GLU A 43 -18.35 5.31 5.81
CA GLU A 43 -19.39 4.32 6.11
C GLU A 43 -19.65 4.22 7.62
N ALA A 44 -18.59 4.16 8.43
CA ALA A 44 -18.72 4.14 9.88
C ALA A 44 -19.37 5.44 10.42
N MET A 45 -19.04 6.61 9.85
CA MET A 45 -19.68 7.88 10.20
C MET A 45 -21.16 7.93 9.80
N ASN A 46 -21.50 7.41 8.63
CA ASN A 46 -22.89 7.32 8.18
C ASN A 46 -23.71 6.41 9.10
N ASN A 47 -23.17 5.23 9.43
CA ASN A 47 -23.79 4.29 10.36
C ASN A 47 -23.97 4.92 11.75
N LEU A 48 -22.99 5.69 12.23
CA LEU A 48 -23.09 6.42 13.49
C LEU A 48 -24.21 7.47 13.45
N GLN A 49 -24.34 8.20 12.34
CA GLN A 49 -25.38 9.19 12.17
C GLN A 49 -26.77 8.53 12.08
N ASP A 50 -26.90 7.42 11.37
CA ASP A 50 -28.14 6.65 11.28
C ASP A 50 -28.53 6.04 12.63
N PHE A 51 -27.55 5.61 13.42
CA PHE A 51 -27.77 5.15 14.79
C PHE A 51 -28.23 6.29 15.71
N ALA A 52 -27.54 7.43 15.68
CA ALA A 52 -27.88 8.59 16.51
C ALA A 52 -29.25 9.22 16.15
N THR A 53 -29.66 9.12 14.89
CA THR A 53 -30.98 9.59 14.41
C THR A 53 -32.08 8.55 14.59
N GLY A 54 -31.76 7.34 15.06
CA GLY A 54 -32.71 6.24 15.25
C GLY A 54 -33.17 5.55 13.96
N ARG A 55 -32.56 5.88 12.80
CA ARG A 55 -32.84 5.23 11.50
C ARG A 55 -32.33 3.79 11.44
N LYS A 56 -31.22 3.52 12.13
CA LYS A 56 -30.73 2.17 12.43
C LYS A 56 -30.62 2.01 13.95
N GLN A 57 -30.91 0.83 14.47
CA GLN A 57 -30.75 0.53 15.91
C GLN A 57 -29.77 -0.63 16.15
N ASP A 58 -29.08 -1.09 15.10
CA ASP A 58 -28.09 -2.16 15.22
C ASP A 58 -26.76 -1.62 15.75
N LEU A 59 -26.58 -1.74 17.07
CA LEU A 59 -25.35 -1.37 17.76
C LEU A 59 -24.15 -2.26 17.37
N VAL A 60 -24.39 -3.54 17.04
CA VAL A 60 -23.32 -4.48 16.69
C VAL A 60 -22.73 -4.08 15.34
N GLU A 61 -23.59 -3.80 14.35
CA GLU A 61 -23.15 -3.34 13.04
C GLU A 61 -22.39 -2.00 13.13
N LEU A 62 -22.87 -1.05 13.93
CA LEU A 62 -22.17 0.20 14.19
C LEU A 62 -20.77 -0.06 14.77
N THR A 63 -20.70 -0.82 15.86
CA THR A 63 -19.44 -1.08 16.56
C THR A 63 -18.44 -1.83 15.67
N LEU A 64 -18.94 -2.76 14.84
CA LEU A 64 -18.12 -3.47 13.87
C LEU A 64 -17.55 -2.52 12.81
N SER A 65 -18.39 -1.65 12.23
CA SER A 65 -17.95 -0.69 11.21
C SER A 65 -16.90 0.30 11.75
N LEU A 66 -17.09 0.79 12.99
CA LEU A 66 -16.12 1.64 13.67
C LEU A 66 -14.79 0.92 13.93
N SER A 67 -14.87 -0.33 14.40
CA SER A 67 -13.69 -1.14 14.71
C SER A 67 -12.88 -1.47 13.44
N GLN A 68 -13.59 -1.78 12.34
CA GLN A 68 -12.95 -2.03 11.04
C GLN A 68 -12.27 -0.77 10.51
N ALA A 69 -12.92 0.38 10.57
CA ALA A 69 -12.34 1.65 10.13
C ALA A 69 -11.08 2.03 10.93
N ASP A 70 -11.12 1.89 12.26
CA ASP A 70 -9.99 2.18 13.15
C ASP A 70 -8.82 1.21 12.92
N LEU A 71 -9.08 -0.09 12.83
CA LEU A 71 -8.04 -1.09 12.58
C LEU A 71 -7.35 -0.86 11.23
N SER A 72 -8.12 -0.66 10.16
CA SER A 72 -7.59 -0.40 8.83
C SER A 72 -6.77 0.89 8.77
N PHE A 73 -7.22 1.95 9.47
CA PHE A 73 -6.46 3.18 9.59
C PHE A 73 -5.14 2.99 10.34
N LYS A 74 -5.15 2.29 11.48
CA LYS A 74 -3.93 1.96 12.24
C LYS A 74 -2.94 1.18 11.38
N LEU A 75 -3.43 0.21 10.60
CA LEU A 75 -2.59 -0.54 9.67
C LEU A 75 -1.97 0.37 8.61
N LEU A 76 -2.76 1.24 7.99
CA LEU A 76 -2.28 2.20 7.00
C LEU A 76 -1.19 3.13 7.58
N MET A 77 -1.37 3.62 8.81
CA MET A 77 -0.37 4.46 9.47
C MET A 77 0.95 3.72 9.71
N ARG A 78 0.91 2.43 10.06
CA ARG A 78 2.11 1.60 10.19
C ARG A 78 2.84 1.45 8.86
N VAL A 79 2.10 1.19 7.78
CA VAL A 79 2.67 1.10 6.43
C VAL A 79 3.28 2.44 6.02
N ARG A 80 2.55 3.55 6.21
CA ARG A 80 3.03 4.91 5.93
C ARG A 80 4.35 5.19 6.64
N ASN A 81 4.42 4.91 7.95
CA ASN A 81 5.63 5.14 8.74
C ASN A 81 6.79 4.29 8.20
N LYS A 82 6.55 3.00 7.89
CA LYS A 82 7.60 2.12 7.36
C LYS A 82 8.14 2.58 6.01
N VAL A 83 7.28 3.09 5.13
CA VAL A 83 7.68 3.66 3.83
C VAL A 83 8.55 4.90 4.03
N ILE A 84 8.18 5.79 4.95
CA ILE A 84 8.98 6.98 5.29
C ILE A 84 10.34 6.57 5.86
N GLU A 85 10.38 5.59 6.77
CA GLU A 85 11.63 5.06 7.33
C GLU A 85 12.54 4.50 6.24
N ALA A 86 12.01 3.66 5.34
CA ALA A 86 12.79 3.07 4.25
C ALA A 86 13.36 4.15 3.31
N TYR A 87 12.58 5.19 3.01
CA TYR A 87 13.08 6.33 2.23
C TYR A 87 14.22 7.07 2.97
N GLN A 88 14.06 7.31 4.27
CA GLN A 88 15.11 7.94 5.08
C GLN A 88 16.38 7.08 5.20
N GLU A 89 16.25 5.75 5.22
CA GLU A 89 17.38 4.83 5.29
C GLU A 89 18.21 4.86 3.99
N ILE A 90 17.55 4.84 2.82
CA ILE A 90 18.21 4.96 1.52
C ILE A 90 19.01 6.28 1.43
N MET A 91 18.44 7.39 1.91
CA MET A 91 19.13 8.69 1.91
C MET A 91 20.36 8.72 2.81
N ARG A 92 20.37 7.95 3.91
CA ARG A 92 21.51 7.85 4.83
C ARG A 92 22.66 7.00 4.29
N MET A 93 22.41 6.13 3.31
CA MET A 93 23.45 5.30 2.68
C MET A 93 24.28 6.05 1.63
N GLN A 94 23.81 7.21 1.13
CA GLN A 94 24.45 7.94 0.03
C GLN A 94 25.46 9.01 0.46
N ILE A 95 25.77 9.10 1.76
CA ILE A 95 26.87 9.91 2.31
C ILE A 95 28.09 9.06 2.64
#